data_AF-A0ABC8R8I3-F1
#
_entry.id   AF-A0ABC8R8I3-F1
#
_cell.length_a   1.000
_cell.length_b   1.000
_cell.length_c   1.000
_cell.angle_alpha   90.00
_cell.angle_beta   90.00
_cell.angle_gamma   90.00
#
_symmetry.space_group_name_H-M   'P 1'
#
loop_
_entity.id
_entity.type
_entity.pdbx_description
1 polymer ?
#
loop_
_entity_poly.entity_id
_entity_poly.type
_entity_poly.pdbx_seq_one_letter_code
_entity_poly.pdbx_strand_id
1 'polypeptide(L)'
;MTLDYSTGLMSNQWQILWGGRACSVLLKRLKRIRRLLADPFSMNSLSKFVQKFDKMLCERLKKKEDGKSFALLDFNMKIFFDAMCDMLMSITDDSLLKQLEKDFTAVSDSMISLPFMIPGTRYYNGIKDHPNIWRYDCRRRRGEEPPEDFLQSMLQRDSYPDNEKLDDLEIMDNILALIIGGQSTTAAAIMWSVKFLDENRAVQDRLREEQLSITRNKPDGALLTLQDLDSMAFGSKEMPKPFTYIPFGSGPRTCLGNNMAKVTMLVFLHRLTGGYK
;
A
#
# COMPACT_ATOMS: atom_id res chain seq x y z
N MET A 1 6.21 -12.98 28.21
CA MET A 1 7.55 -12.38 28.04
C MET A 1 7.36 -10.87 28.08
N THR A 2 7.66 -10.26 29.22
CA THR A 2 7.53 -8.81 29.46
C THR A 2 8.64 -8.07 28.72
N LEU A 3 8.29 -7.25 27.73
CA LEU A 3 9.24 -6.36 27.05
C LEU A 3 9.61 -5.23 28.02
N ASP A 4 10.90 -5.13 28.35
CA ASP A 4 11.47 -4.05 29.14
C ASP A 4 11.62 -2.80 28.25
N TYR A 5 10.90 -1.73 28.59
CA TYR A 5 10.87 -0.46 27.86
C TYR A 5 11.75 0.62 28.52
N SER A 6 12.64 0.27 29.45
CA SER A 6 13.23 1.24 30.39
C SER A 6 14.50 1.98 29.94
N THR A 7 15.06 1.77 28.74
CA THR A 7 16.31 2.47 28.35
C THR A 7 16.33 2.94 26.89
N GLY A 8 16.15 4.25 26.66
CA GLY A 8 16.46 4.90 25.37
C GLY A 8 15.53 6.04 24.98
N LEU A 9 15.52 7.15 25.72
CA LEU A 9 14.83 8.39 25.32
C LEU A 9 15.44 8.92 24.01
N MET A 10 14.63 8.94 22.95
CA MET A 10 14.84 9.54 21.60
C MET A 10 15.31 8.66 20.44
N SER A 11 15.85 7.45 20.62
CA SER A 11 16.22 6.62 19.45
C SER A 11 15.07 5.70 19.02
N ASN A 12 14.25 6.22 18.10
CA ASN A 12 13.34 5.51 17.20
C ASN A 12 11.99 5.04 17.77
N GLN A 13 10.98 5.91 17.73
CA GLN A 13 9.56 5.52 17.72
C GLN A 13 9.28 4.37 16.72
N TRP A 14 9.97 4.41 15.57
CA TRP A 14 9.96 3.34 14.57
C TRP A 14 10.52 2.00 15.08
N GLN A 15 11.43 1.98 16.07
CA GLN A 15 11.86 0.73 16.71
C GLN A 15 10.82 0.21 17.69
N ILE A 16 10.08 1.09 18.37
CA ILE A 16 9.09 0.65 19.34
C ILE A 16 7.84 0.10 18.64
N LEU A 17 7.39 0.78 17.58
CA LEU A 17 6.17 0.39 16.84
C LEU A 17 6.36 -0.76 15.86
N TRP A 18 7.59 -0.99 15.39
CA TRP A 18 7.93 -2.09 14.49
C TRP A 18 8.91 -3.09 15.11
N GLY A 19 9.02 -3.07 16.45
CA GLY A 19 9.94 -3.88 17.26
C GLY A 19 11.42 -3.81 16.88
N GLY A 20 11.84 -2.83 16.09
CA GLY A 20 13.19 -2.73 15.52
C GLY A 20 13.50 -3.77 14.43
N ARG A 21 12.48 -4.45 13.90
CA ARG A 21 12.63 -5.63 13.04
C ARG A 21 12.25 -5.41 11.58
N ALA A 22 11.38 -4.44 11.27
CA ALA A 22 10.98 -4.16 9.87
C ALA A 22 11.78 -3.03 9.20
N CYS A 23 11.89 -1.85 9.83
CA CYS A 23 12.44 -0.66 9.17
C CYS A 23 13.85 -0.23 9.65
N SER A 24 14.17 -0.43 10.93
CA SER A 24 15.38 0.07 11.61
C SER A 24 16.43 -1.01 11.84
N VAL A 25 16.71 -1.75 10.77
CA VAL A 25 17.51 -2.98 10.81
C VAL A 25 18.90 -2.79 10.18
N LEU A 26 19.91 -3.48 10.74
CA LEU A 26 21.24 -3.68 10.13
C LEU A 26 21.13 -4.05 8.64
N LEU A 27 21.97 -3.45 7.79
CA LEU A 27 21.90 -3.57 6.33
C LEU A 27 21.81 -5.02 5.82
N LYS A 28 22.49 -5.97 6.48
CA LYS A 28 22.44 -7.41 6.12
C LYS A 28 21.04 -8.01 6.32
N ARG A 29 20.39 -7.74 7.46
CA ARG A 29 19.04 -8.26 7.75
C ARG A 29 17.97 -7.52 6.93
N LEU A 30 18.17 -6.24 6.61
CA LEU A 30 17.35 -5.53 5.62
C LEU A 30 17.39 -6.22 4.24
N LYS A 31 18.58 -6.57 3.74
CA LYS A 31 18.71 -7.26 2.44
C LYS A 31 17.97 -8.60 2.43
N ARG A 32 18.02 -9.36 3.54
CA ARG A 32 17.25 -10.60 3.72
C ARG A 32 15.75 -10.34 3.65
N ILE A 33 15.24 -9.47 4.53
CA ILE A 33 13.80 -9.15 4.61
C ILE A 33 13.29 -8.67 3.25
N ARG A 34 13.97 -7.69 2.63
CA ARG A 34 13.55 -7.16 1.32
C ARG A 34 13.51 -8.21 0.21
N ARG A 35 14.39 -9.22 0.26
CA ARG A 35 14.34 -10.35 -0.70
C ARG A 35 13.09 -11.19 -0.48
N LEU A 36 12.75 -11.49 0.77
CA LEU A 36 11.58 -12.30 1.12
C LEU A 36 10.26 -11.57 0.83
N LEU A 37 10.25 -10.24 0.97
CA LEU A 37 9.10 -9.38 0.68
C LEU A 37 8.98 -8.97 -0.80
N ALA A 38 9.87 -9.40 -1.70
CA ALA A 38 9.90 -8.91 -3.08
C ALA A 38 8.80 -9.52 -3.97
N ASP A 39 8.28 -10.71 -3.61
CA ASP A 39 7.37 -11.49 -4.44
C ASP A 39 6.04 -10.77 -4.80
N PRO A 40 5.36 -10.07 -3.86
CA PRO A 40 4.20 -9.23 -4.18
C PRO A 40 4.49 -8.16 -5.24
N PHE A 41 5.76 -7.73 -5.33
CA PHE A 41 6.19 -6.67 -6.26
C PHE A 41 6.80 -7.24 -7.55
N SER A 42 6.69 -8.55 -7.79
CA SER A 42 7.08 -9.16 -9.05
C SER A 42 6.19 -8.67 -10.21
N MET A 43 6.68 -8.75 -11.44
CA MET A 43 5.89 -8.33 -12.62
C MET A 43 4.60 -9.12 -12.80
N ASN A 44 4.60 -10.40 -12.42
CA ASN A 44 3.41 -11.25 -12.48
C ASN A 44 2.35 -10.80 -11.46
N SER A 45 2.76 -10.60 -10.20
CA SER A 45 1.89 -10.10 -9.13
C SER A 45 1.37 -8.69 -9.44
N LEU A 46 2.23 -7.83 -9.99
CA LEU A 46 1.88 -6.48 -10.42
C LEU A 46 0.80 -6.47 -11.51
N SER A 47 0.92 -7.34 -12.53
CA SER A 47 -0.06 -7.44 -13.61
C SER A 47 -1.44 -7.85 -13.11
N LYS A 48 -1.50 -8.87 -12.24
CA LYS A 48 -2.75 -9.31 -11.59
C LYS A 48 -3.34 -8.21 -10.71
N PHE A 49 -2.48 -7.54 -9.94
CA PHE A 49 -2.89 -6.46 -9.05
C PHE A 49 -3.47 -5.26 -9.81
N VAL A 50 -2.88 -4.86 -10.93
CA VAL A 50 -3.39 -3.76 -11.77
C VAL A 50 -4.82 -4.02 -12.25
N GLN A 51 -5.10 -5.23 -12.75
CA GLN A 51 -6.45 -5.58 -13.20
C GLN A 51 -7.45 -5.59 -12.04
N LYS A 52 -7.06 -6.13 -10.89
CA LYS A 52 -7.91 -6.20 -9.70
C LYS A 52 -8.19 -4.81 -9.13
N PHE A 53 -7.17 -3.97 -9.05
CA PHE A 53 -7.27 -2.58 -8.60
C PHE A 53 -8.15 -1.76 -9.54
N ASP A 54 -7.96 -1.89 -10.85
CA ASP A 54 -8.77 -1.21 -11.85
C ASP A 54 -10.26 -1.58 -11.76
N LYS A 55 -10.55 -2.88 -11.59
CA LYS A 55 -11.91 -3.37 -11.36
C LYS A 55 -12.51 -2.73 -10.09
N MET A 56 -11.80 -2.81 -8.96
CA MET A 56 -12.28 -2.25 -7.70
C MET A 56 -12.48 -0.74 -7.78
N LEU A 57 -11.60 -0.02 -8.47
CA LEU A 57 -11.72 1.42 -8.68
C LEU A 57 -12.96 1.76 -9.51
N CYS A 58 -13.17 1.06 -10.63
CA CYS A 58 -14.35 1.26 -11.47
C CYS A 58 -15.65 1.03 -10.69
N GLU A 59 -15.73 -0.05 -9.92
CA GLU A 59 -16.90 -0.37 -9.09
C GLU A 59 -17.16 0.70 -8.03
N ARG A 60 -16.11 1.22 -7.39
CA ARG A 60 -16.25 2.26 -6.35
C ARG A 60 -16.58 3.64 -6.92
N LEU A 61 -16.00 4.00 -8.06
CA LEU A 61 -16.34 5.24 -8.76
C LEU A 61 -17.78 5.21 -9.26
N LYS A 62 -18.26 4.10 -9.86
CA LYS A 62 -19.67 3.94 -10.27
C LYS A 62 -20.67 4.05 -9.12
N LYS A 63 -20.29 3.63 -7.91
CA LYS A 63 -21.12 3.77 -6.70
C LYS A 63 -21.17 5.21 -6.18
N LYS A 64 -20.28 6.11 -6.61
CA LYS A 64 -20.40 7.53 -6.31
C LYS A 64 -21.43 8.12 -7.25
N GLU A 65 -22.55 8.58 -6.70
CA GLU A 65 -23.64 9.18 -7.45
C GLU A 65 -23.16 10.40 -8.25
N ASP A 66 -23.64 10.50 -9.49
CA ASP A 66 -23.39 11.64 -10.36
C ASP A 66 -23.84 12.94 -9.66
N GLY A 67 -22.91 13.90 -9.56
CA GLY A 67 -23.18 15.23 -9.00
C GLY A 67 -22.93 15.40 -7.50
N LYS A 68 -22.58 14.34 -6.75
CA LYS A 68 -22.18 14.48 -5.33
C LYS A 68 -20.67 14.68 -5.19
N SER A 69 -20.26 15.70 -4.44
CA SER A 69 -18.87 15.90 -4.03
C SER A 69 -18.44 14.85 -3.00
N PHE A 70 -17.21 14.37 -3.09
CA PHE A 70 -16.61 13.51 -2.07
C PHE A 70 -15.16 13.91 -1.78
N ALA A 71 -14.68 13.60 -0.58
CA ALA A 71 -13.29 13.81 -0.20
C ALA A 71 -12.39 12.79 -0.92
N LEU A 72 -11.57 13.28 -1.87
CA LEU A 72 -10.69 12.43 -2.68
C LEU A 72 -9.64 11.69 -1.84
N LEU A 73 -9.08 12.34 -0.82
CA LEU A 73 -8.09 11.71 0.04
C LEU A 73 -8.70 10.53 0.81
N ASP A 74 -9.88 10.69 1.40
CA ASP A 74 -10.58 9.63 2.13
C ASP A 74 -10.96 8.48 1.20
N PHE A 75 -11.44 8.79 -0.01
CA PHE A 75 -11.70 7.79 -1.04
C PHE A 75 -10.44 6.99 -1.39
N ASN A 76 -9.32 7.68 -1.60
CA ASN A 76 -8.04 7.08 -1.94
C ASN A 76 -7.51 6.22 -0.79
N MET A 77 -7.49 6.74 0.44
CA MET A 77 -7.03 5.99 1.60
C MET A 77 -7.83 4.69 1.76
N LYS A 78 -9.16 4.75 1.59
CA LYS A 78 -10.00 3.56 1.71
C LYS A 78 -9.76 2.54 0.60
N ILE A 79 -9.70 2.97 -0.67
CA ILE A 79 -9.48 2.03 -1.78
C ILE A 79 -8.08 1.39 -1.74
N PHE A 80 -7.03 2.14 -1.40
CA PHE A 80 -5.69 1.56 -1.31
C PHE A 80 -5.53 0.65 -0.10
N PHE A 81 -6.17 0.96 1.03
CA PHE A 81 -6.19 0.05 2.18
C PHE A 81 -6.81 -1.30 1.79
N ASP A 82 -7.99 -1.27 1.17
CA ASP A 82 -8.70 -2.48 0.77
C ASP A 82 -7.90 -3.24 -0.32
N ALA A 83 -7.26 -2.54 -1.27
CA ALA A 83 -6.40 -3.14 -2.29
C ALA A 83 -5.20 -3.89 -1.68
N MET A 84 -4.54 -3.28 -0.68
CA MET A 84 -3.38 -3.86 -0.03
C MET A 84 -3.76 -5.05 0.86
N CYS A 85 -4.88 -4.97 1.58
CA CYS A 85 -5.41 -6.09 2.37
C CYS A 85 -5.75 -7.29 1.49
N ASP A 86 -6.36 -7.04 0.34
CA ASP A 86 -6.69 -8.07 -0.63
C ASP A 86 -5.44 -8.69 -1.27
N MET A 87 -4.48 -7.86 -1.70
CA MET A 87 -3.23 -8.32 -2.30
C MET A 87 -2.37 -9.16 -1.33
N LEU A 88 -2.27 -8.75 -0.07
CA LEU A 88 -1.35 -9.37 0.88
C LEU A 88 -1.96 -10.52 1.67
N MET A 89 -3.28 -10.49 1.90
CA MET A 89 -3.97 -11.41 2.82
C MET A 89 -5.30 -11.95 2.27
N SER A 90 -5.66 -11.65 1.01
CA SER A 90 -6.94 -12.03 0.39
C SER A 90 -8.16 -11.60 1.20
N ILE A 91 -8.06 -10.49 1.93
CA ILE A 91 -9.17 -9.98 2.77
C ILE A 91 -10.04 -9.04 1.95
N THR A 92 -11.28 -9.45 1.70
CA THR A 92 -12.28 -8.67 0.95
C THR A 92 -13.58 -8.43 1.71
N ASP A 93 -13.75 -9.03 2.89
CA ASP A 93 -14.94 -8.85 3.74
C ASP A 93 -15.01 -7.43 4.31
N ASP A 94 -16.14 -6.74 4.10
CA ASP A 94 -16.34 -5.34 4.51
C ASP A 94 -16.26 -5.13 6.02
N SER A 95 -16.79 -6.07 6.81
CA SER A 95 -16.79 -5.95 8.28
C SER A 95 -15.36 -6.05 8.82
N LEU A 96 -14.58 -6.95 8.22
CA LEU A 96 -13.20 -7.21 8.54
C LEU A 96 -12.29 -6.07 8.12
N LEU A 97 -12.46 -5.57 6.90
CA LEU A 97 -11.73 -4.42 6.37
C LEU A 97 -11.95 -3.19 7.25
N LYS A 98 -13.18 -2.93 7.71
CA LYS A 98 -13.45 -1.82 8.64
C LYS A 98 -12.74 -1.98 9.98
N GLN A 99 -12.69 -3.20 10.52
CA GLN A 99 -11.99 -3.46 11.77
C GLN A 99 -10.48 -3.26 11.59
N LEU A 100 -9.89 -3.84 10.54
CA LEU A 100 -8.47 -3.70 10.26
C LEU A 100 -8.10 -2.24 9.99
N GLU A 101 -8.91 -1.50 9.24
CA GLU A 101 -8.65 -0.08 8.98
C GLU A 101 -8.55 0.74 10.27
N LYS A 102 -9.44 0.46 11.24
CA LYS A 102 -9.40 1.09 12.57
C LYS A 102 -8.12 0.74 13.32
N ASP A 103 -7.74 -0.53 13.35
CA ASP A 103 -6.54 -1.00 14.05
C ASP A 103 -5.27 -0.39 13.42
N PHE A 104 -5.19 -0.37 12.09
CA PHE A 104 -4.06 0.20 11.34
C PHE A 104 -3.95 1.71 11.50
N THR A 105 -5.09 2.41 11.54
CA THR A 105 -5.12 3.86 11.80
C THR A 105 -4.58 4.16 13.19
N ALA A 106 -4.96 3.38 14.22
CA ALA A 106 -4.44 3.57 15.57
C ALA A 106 -2.91 3.39 15.64
N VAL A 107 -2.37 2.43 14.88
CA VAL A 107 -0.91 2.23 14.79
C VAL A 107 -0.23 3.33 13.98
N SER A 108 -0.82 3.78 12.87
CA SER A 108 -0.26 4.88 12.09
C SER A 108 -0.25 6.19 12.89
N ASP A 109 -1.29 6.42 13.67
CA ASP A 109 -1.44 7.56 14.57
C ASP A 109 -0.40 7.59 15.69
N SER A 110 -0.06 6.41 16.23
CA SER A 110 0.96 6.29 17.26
C SER A 110 2.36 6.57 16.70
N MET A 111 2.64 6.27 15.42
CA MET A 111 3.94 6.54 14.77
C MET A 111 4.35 8.00 14.73
N ILE A 112 3.38 8.90 14.64
CA ILE A 112 3.62 10.34 14.56
C ILE A 112 3.36 11.06 15.89
N SER A 113 2.96 10.31 16.92
CA SER A 113 2.65 10.86 18.25
C SER A 113 3.89 10.92 19.14
N LEU A 114 3.85 11.71 20.21
CA LEU A 114 4.93 11.75 21.18
C LEU A 114 5.03 10.41 21.93
N PRO A 115 6.24 9.89 22.20
CA PRO A 115 6.46 8.51 22.64
C PRO A 115 6.25 8.34 24.15
N PHE A 116 5.10 8.76 24.67
CA PHE A 116 4.78 8.70 26.09
C PHE A 116 3.71 7.64 26.36
N MET A 117 4.03 6.64 27.18
CA MET A 117 3.12 5.57 27.59
C MET A 117 2.11 6.04 28.66
N ILE A 118 1.37 7.11 28.36
CA ILE A 118 0.36 7.67 29.26
C ILE A 118 -1.02 7.19 28.78
N PRO A 119 -1.83 6.55 29.65
CA PRO A 119 -3.18 6.12 29.29
C PRO A 119 -4.01 7.24 28.67
N GLY A 120 -4.66 6.95 27.53
CA GLY A 120 -5.48 7.92 26.78
C GLY A 120 -4.72 8.68 25.67
N THR A 121 -3.39 8.57 25.60
CA THR A 121 -2.62 9.14 24.48
C THR A 121 -2.70 8.27 23.21
N ARG A 122 -2.50 8.87 22.03
CA ARG A 122 -2.42 8.14 20.74
C ARG A 122 -1.33 7.07 20.77
N TYR A 123 -0.18 7.38 21.37
CA TYR A 123 0.92 6.44 21.53
C TYR A 123 0.53 5.22 22.36
N TYR A 124 -0.08 5.45 23.53
CA TYR A 124 -0.56 4.37 24.40
C TYR A 124 -1.60 3.48 23.70
N ASN A 125 -2.59 4.09 23.05
CA ASN A 125 -3.65 3.33 22.37
C ASN A 125 -3.11 2.50 21.20
N GLY A 126 -2.24 3.07 20.36
CA GLY A 126 -1.69 2.34 19.21
C GLY A 126 -0.70 1.23 19.56
N ILE A 127 -0.07 1.27 20.74
CA ILE A 127 0.80 0.18 21.24
C ILE A 127 -0.01 -0.90 21.96
N LYS A 128 -0.97 -0.50 22.81
CA LYS A 128 -1.79 -1.43 23.58
C LYS A 128 -2.67 -2.28 22.67
N ASP A 129 -3.29 -1.64 21.69
CA ASP A 129 -4.27 -2.26 20.81
C ASP A 129 -3.63 -2.70 19.49
N HIS A 130 -2.39 -3.20 19.55
CA HIS A 130 -1.69 -3.71 18.36
C HIS A 130 -2.66 -4.59 17.54
N PRO A 131 -2.74 -4.41 16.21
CA PRO A 131 -3.77 -5.02 15.39
C PRO A 131 -3.84 -6.52 15.65
N ASN A 132 -5.06 -7.04 15.89
CA ASN A 132 -5.35 -8.44 16.20
C ASN A 132 -5.10 -9.38 14.99
N ILE A 133 -4.17 -9.02 14.10
CA ILE A 133 -3.88 -9.74 12.87
C ILE A 133 -3.42 -11.19 13.20
N TRP A 134 -2.89 -11.46 14.41
CA TRP A 134 -2.49 -12.80 14.86
C TRP A 134 -3.63 -13.82 14.84
N ARG A 135 -4.89 -13.36 14.93
CA ARG A 135 -6.05 -14.25 14.82
C ARG A 135 -6.20 -14.83 13.41
N TYR A 136 -5.72 -14.14 12.37
CA TYR A 136 -5.76 -14.65 10.98
C TYR A 136 -4.67 -15.66 10.70
N ASP A 137 -3.45 -15.42 11.20
CA ASP A 137 -2.37 -16.42 11.15
C ASP A 137 -2.81 -17.73 11.82
N CYS A 138 -3.36 -17.63 13.04
CA CYS A 138 -3.86 -18.78 13.77
C CYS A 138 -5.02 -19.52 13.08
N ARG A 139 -5.82 -18.86 12.23
CA ARG A 139 -6.89 -19.53 11.45
C ARG A 139 -6.30 -20.27 10.24
N ARG A 140 -5.38 -19.64 9.51
CA ARG A 140 -4.70 -20.22 8.35
C ARG A 140 -3.88 -21.46 8.72
N ARG A 141 -3.16 -21.41 9.84
CA ARG A 141 -2.37 -22.55 10.35
C ARG A 141 -3.22 -23.74 10.82
N ARG A 142 -4.54 -23.58 10.99
CA ARG A 142 -5.47 -24.66 11.37
C ARG A 142 -6.03 -25.47 10.19
N GLY A 143 -5.65 -25.14 8.95
CA GLY A 143 -5.99 -25.96 7.78
C GLY A 143 -7.37 -25.69 7.17
N GLU A 144 -7.99 -24.54 7.45
CA GLU A 144 -9.03 -24.00 6.56
C GLU A 144 -8.38 -23.71 5.20
N GLU A 145 -8.96 -24.14 4.06
CA GLU A 145 -8.35 -24.04 2.71
C GLU A 145 -7.61 -22.71 2.52
N PRO A 146 -6.27 -22.70 2.63
CA PRO A 146 -5.56 -21.44 2.81
C PRO A 146 -5.47 -20.72 1.46
N PRO A 147 -5.83 -19.42 1.39
CA PRO A 147 -5.71 -18.67 0.15
C PRO A 147 -4.26 -18.64 -0.35
N GLU A 148 -4.06 -18.73 -1.66
CA GLU A 148 -2.75 -18.49 -2.27
C GLU A 148 -2.44 -16.99 -2.30
N ASP A 149 -1.92 -16.48 -1.18
CA ASP A 149 -1.50 -15.08 -1.05
C ASP A 149 -0.13 -14.92 -0.39
N PHE A 150 0.30 -13.66 -0.28
CA PHE A 150 1.60 -13.32 0.26
C PHE A 150 1.77 -13.80 1.70
N LEU A 151 0.78 -13.56 2.57
CA LEU A 151 0.82 -14.05 3.95
C LEU A 151 1.00 -15.57 3.97
N GLN A 152 0.21 -16.32 3.21
CA GLN A 152 0.33 -17.78 3.15
C GLN A 152 1.71 -18.23 2.66
N SER A 153 2.28 -17.56 1.65
CA SER A 153 3.63 -17.85 1.16
C SER A 153 4.72 -17.60 2.21
N MET A 154 4.52 -16.66 3.14
CA MET A 154 5.44 -16.44 4.25
C MET A 154 5.30 -17.54 5.30
N LEU A 155 4.07 -17.96 5.63
CA LEU A 155 3.81 -19.02 6.61
C LEU A 155 4.31 -20.40 6.14
N GLN A 156 4.28 -20.67 4.84
CA GLN A 156 4.82 -21.92 4.27
C GLN A 156 6.35 -22.03 4.40
N ARG A 157 7.04 -20.94 4.76
CA ARG A 157 8.51 -20.92 4.96
C ARG A 157 8.93 -21.31 6.37
N ASP A 158 8.02 -21.71 7.26
CA ASP A 158 8.36 -22.12 8.63
C ASP A 158 9.39 -23.28 8.67
N SER A 159 9.40 -24.13 7.64
CA SER A 159 10.34 -25.25 7.47
C SER A 159 11.69 -24.88 6.84
N TYR A 160 11.87 -23.63 6.39
CA TYR A 160 13.09 -23.18 5.72
C TYR A 160 14.19 -22.82 6.74
N PRO A 161 15.46 -22.75 6.33
CA PRO A 161 16.54 -22.32 7.23
C PRO A 161 16.36 -20.86 7.69
N ASP A 162 16.96 -20.48 8.83
CA ASP A 162 16.78 -19.16 9.48
C ASP A 162 17.14 -17.94 8.61
N ASN A 163 17.94 -18.14 7.57
CA ASN A 163 18.28 -17.09 6.59
C ASN A 163 17.20 -16.86 5.53
N GLU A 164 16.20 -17.74 5.44
CA GLU A 164 15.14 -17.74 4.42
C GLU A 164 13.72 -17.70 5.00
N LYS A 165 13.57 -17.75 6.33
CA LYS A 165 12.29 -17.53 7.02
C LYS A 165 12.25 -16.24 7.82
N LEU A 166 11.03 -15.81 8.14
CA LEU A 166 10.72 -14.72 9.06
C LEU A 166 9.95 -15.31 10.24
N ASP A 167 10.20 -14.79 11.45
CA ASP A 167 9.35 -15.14 12.60
C ASP A 167 7.96 -14.49 12.50
N ASP A 168 6.99 -14.97 13.27
CA ASP A 168 5.61 -14.48 13.22
C ASP A 168 5.52 -12.96 13.42
N LEU A 169 6.33 -12.40 14.34
CA LEU A 169 6.33 -10.95 14.57
C LEU A 169 6.94 -10.20 13.38
N GLU A 170 8.00 -10.72 12.77
CA GLU A 170 8.59 -10.18 11.54
C GLU A 170 7.59 -10.20 10.38
N ILE A 171 6.86 -11.30 10.17
CA ILE A 171 5.85 -11.38 9.09
C ILE A 171 4.82 -10.27 9.27
N MET A 172 4.36 -10.10 10.50
CA MET A 172 3.29 -9.19 10.88
C MET A 172 3.70 -7.73 10.80
N ASP A 173 4.86 -7.40 11.38
CA ASP A 173 5.49 -6.08 11.29
C ASP A 173 5.70 -5.71 9.80
N ASN A 174 6.08 -6.66 8.95
CA ASN A 174 6.27 -6.37 7.52
C ASN A 174 4.95 -6.21 6.77
N ILE A 175 3.92 -7.03 7.02
CA ILE A 175 2.60 -6.85 6.38
C ILE A 175 2.01 -5.48 6.75
N LEU A 176 2.06 -5.12 8.03
CA LEU A 176 1.61 -3.82 8.51
C LEU A 176 2.40 -2.68 7.83
N ALA A 177 3.71 -2.83 7.64
CA ALA A 177 4.56 -1.85 6.97
C ALA A 177 4.22 -1.69 5.50
N LEU A 178 3.95 -2.79 4.80
CA LEU A 178 3.56 -2.77 3.40
C LEU A 178 2.21 -2.07 3.21
N ILE A 179 1.21 -2.35 4.05
CA ILE A 179 -0.12 -1.72 3.97
C ILE A 179 -0.03 -0.22 4.24
N ILE A 180 0.58 0.19 5.37
CA ILE A 180 0.71 1.61 5.72
C ILE A 180 1.50 2.38 4.66
N GLY A 181 2.58 1.78 4.17
CA GLY A 181 3.44 2.35 3.13
C GLY A 181 2.72 2.47 1.77
N GLY A 182 1.93 1.48 1.38
CA GLY A 182 1.21 1.45 0.11
C GLY A 182 -0.04 2.34 0.08
N GLN A 183 -0.68 2.53 1.23
CA GLN A 183 -1.93 3.29 1.35
C GLN A 183 -1.70 4.80 1.36
N SER A 184 -1.04 5.31 2.41
CA SER A 184 -1.00 6.75 2.71
C SER A 184 -0.25 7.55 1.65
N THR A 185 0.87 7.01 1.16
CA THR A 185 1.75 7.70 0.21
C THR A 185 1.11 7.83 -1.18
N THR A 186 0.57 6.74 -1.73
CA THR A 186 -0.10 6.71 -3.03
C THR A 186 -1.37 7.55 -3.01
N ALA A 187 -2.15 7.49 -1.92
CA ALA A 187 -3.37 8.28 -1.77
C ALA A 187 -3.10 9.78 -1.80
N ALA A 188 -2.09 10.24 -1.05
CA ALA A 188 -1.67 11.63 -1.04
C ALA A 188 -1.12 12.07 -2.40
N ALA A 189 -0.29 11.24 -3.05
CA ALA A 189 0.26 11.53 -4.37
C ALA A 189 -0.84 11.78 -5.41
N ILE A 190 -1.85 10.90 -5.47
CA ILE A 190 -3.00 11.06 -6.37
C ILE A 190 -3.81 12.31 -6.04
N MET A 191 -4.06 12.57 -4.76
CA MET A 191 -4.79 13.78 -4.35
C MET A 191 -4.10 15.04 -4.85
N TRP A 192 -2.78 15.14 -4.68
CA TRP A 192 -1.99 16.25 -5.20
C TRP A 192 -1.97 16.27 -6.74
N SER A 193 -1.85 15.13 -7.41
CA SER A 193 -1.93 15.05 -8.87
C SER A 193 -3.25 15.62 -9.39
N VAL A 194 -4.38 15.25 -8.79
CA VAL A 194 -5.70 15.75 -9.19
C VAL A 194 -5.83 17.24 -8.91
N LYS A 195 -5.36 17.71 -7.74
CA LYS A 195 -5.35 19.14 -7.42
C LYS A 195 -4.57 19.95 -8.46
N PHE A 196 -3.36 19.51 -8.81
CA PHE A 196 -2.54 20.21 -9.80
C PHE A 196 -3.13 20.14 -11.21
N LEU A 197 -3.81 19.05 -11.57
CA LEU A 197 -4.53 18.96 -12.84
C LEU A 197 -5.70 19.95 -12.90
N ASP A 198 -6.46 20.10 -11.81
CA ASP A 198 -7.57 21.05 -11.73
C ASP A 198 -7.11 22.51 -11.89
N GLU A 199 -5.95 22.85 -11.30
CA GLU A 199 -5.30 24.16 -11.45
C GLU A 199 -4.69 24.40 -12.85
N ASN A 200 -4.50 23.35 -13.66
CA ASN A 200 -3.83 23.40 -14.97
C ASN A 200 -4.68 22.74 -16.07
N ARG A 201 -5.80 23.38 -16.45
CA ARG A 201 -6.77 22.84 -17.43
C ARG A 201 -6.15 22.37 -18.76
N ALA A 202 -5.20 23.10 -19.32
CA ALA A 202 -4.53 22.68 -20.56
C ALA A 202 -3.78 21.32 -20.42
N VAL A 203 -3.20 21.06 -19.25
CA VAL A 203 -2.56 19.78 -18.93
C VAL A 203 -3.61 18.70 -18.71
N GLN A 204 -4.70 19.02 -18.00
CA GLN A 204 -5.82 18.13 -17.79
C GLN A 204 -6.46 17.69 -19.12
N ASP A 205 -6.72 18.62 -20.04
CA ASP A 205 -7.33 18.35 -21.35
C ASP A 205 -6.45 17.45 -22.20
N ARG A 206 -5.13 17.73 -22.23
CA ARG A 206 -4.16 16.90 -22.95
C ARG A 206 -4.04 15.50 -22.35
N LEU A 207 -4.03 15.38 -21.02
CA LEU A 207 -4.04 14.08 -20.35
C LEU A 207 -5.33 13.33 -20.71
N ARG A 208 -6.48 13.98 -20.61
CA ARG A 208 -7.78 13.39 -20.94
C ARG A 208 -7.84 12.89 -22.37
N GLU A 209 -7.32 13.65 -23.33
CA GLU A 209 -7.28 13.24 -24.74
C GLU A 209 -6.49 11.94 -24.91
N GLU A 210 -5.31 11.84 -24.29
CA GLU A 210 -4.53 10.60 -24.25
C GLU A 210 -5.35 9.44 -23.65
N GLN A 211 -5.97 9.64 -22.48
CA GLN A 211 -6.72 8.58 -21.79
C GLN A 211 -7.95 8.12 -22.59
N LEU A 212 -8.64 9.03 -23.26
CA LEU A 212 -9.76 8.70 -24.13
C LEU A 212 -9.32 7.94 -25.38
N SER A 213 -8.12 8.25 -25.93
CA SER A 213 -7.58 7.51 -27.06
C SER A 213 -7.31 6.03 -26.72
N ILE A 214 -6.75 5.77 -25.53
CA ILE A 214 -6.51 4.42 -25.02
C ILE A 214 -7.86 3.69 -24.80
N THR A 215 -8.83 4.39 -24.21
CA THR A 215 -10.17 3.84 -23.96
C THR A 215 -10.87 3.42 -25.27
N ARG A 216 -10.79 4.24 -26.32
CA ARG A 216 -11.41 3.95 -27.64
C ARG A 216 -10.83 2.71 -28.34
N ASN A 217 -9.59 2.37 -28.03
CA ASN A 217 -8.92 1.20 -28.60
C ASN A 217 -9.25 -0.11 -27.86
N LYS A 218 -10.10 -0.05 -26.83
CA LYS A 218 -10.50 -1.22 -26.03
C LYS A 218 -12.01 -1.43 -26.06
N PRO A 219 -12.49 -2.69 -25.93
CA PRO A 219 -13.90 -2.96 -25.72
C PRO A 219 -14.43 -2.28 -24.46
N ASP A 220 -15.71 -1.92 -24.47
CA ASP A 220 -16.38 -1.35 -23.30
C ASP A 220 -16.28 -2.29 -22.09
N GLY A 221 -15.86 -1.72 -20.95
CA GLY A 221 -15.67 -2.47 -19.71
C GLY A 221 -14.38 -3.28 -19.63
N ALA A 222 -13.49 -3.21 -20.63
CA ALA A 222 -12.18 -3.84 -20.56
C ALA A 222 -11.31 -3.23 -19.44
N LEU A 223 -10.63 -4.10 -18.69
CA LEU A 223 -9.67 -3.71 -17.67
C LEU A 223 -8.36 -3.25 -18.29
N LEU A 224 -7.65 -2.38 -17.58
CA LEU A 224 -6.31 -1.94 -17.93
C LEU A 224 -5.29 -3.06 -17.69
N THR A 225 -4.34 -3.15 -18.60
CA THR A 225 -3.17 -4.02 -18.55
C THR A 225 -1.90 -3.19 -18.40
N LEU A 226 -0.79 -3.81 -18.01
CA LEU A 226 0.50 -3.11 -17.96
C LEU A 226 0.90 -2.52 -19.32
N GLN A 227 0.57 -3.18 -20.42
CA GLN A 227 0.83 -2.69 -21.77
C GLN A 227 0.04 -1.40 -22.09
N ASP A 228 -1.19 -1.28 -21.59
CA ASP A 228 -1.96 -0.05 -21.74
C ASP A 228 -1.29 1.10 -20.95
N LEU A 229 -0.77 0.81 -19.75
CA LEU A 229 -0.08 1.80 -18.93
C LEU A 229 1.24 2.25 -19.55
N ASP A 230 1.99 1.34 -20.18
CA ASP A 230 3.22 1.66 -20.92
C ASP A 230 2.95 2.59 -22.12
N SER A 231 1.72 2.61 -22.63
CA SER A 231 1.29 3.52 -23.72
C SER A 231 0.90 4.93 -23.25
N MET A 232 0.79 5.18 -21.93
CA MET A 232 0.44 6.48 -21.35
C MET A 232 1.65 7.43 -21.32
N ALA A 233 2.15 7.79 -22.49
CA ALA A 233 3.41 8.53 -22.66
C ALA A 233 3.39 9.93 -22.03
N PHE A 234 2.25 10.63 -22.00
CA PHE A 234 2.10 11.93 -21.36
C PHE A 234 1.95 11.79 -19.84
N GLY A 235 1.10 10.88 -19.38
CA GLY A 235 0.95 10.56 -17.95
C GLY A 235 2.24 10.04 -17.29
N SER A 236 3.20 9.52 -18.08
CA SER A 236 4.47 8.96 -17.62
C SER A 236 5.71 9.80 -17.99
N LYS A 237 5.55 11.01 -18.58
CA LYS A 237 6.67 11.69 -19.27
C LYS A 237 7.71 12.34 -18.35
N GLU A 238 8.96 12.18 -18.83
CA GLU A 238 10.27 12.67 -18.39
C GLU A 238 10.70 12.36 -16.96
N MET A 239 11.66 11.43 -16.86
CA MET A 239 12.51 11.34 -15.69
C MET A 239 13.38 12.60 -15.64
N PRO A 240 13.26 13.44 -14.60
CA PRO A 240 14.14 14.58 -14.44
C PRO A 240 15.59 14.10 -14.28
N LYS A 241 16.56 15.01 -14.48
CA LYS A 241 18.00 14.71 -14.44
C LYS A 241 18.35 13.81 -13.25
N PRO A 242 19.27 12.83 -13.39
CA PRO A 242 19.63 11.94 -12.28
C PRO A 242 19.87 12.70 -10.98
N PHE A 243 19.32 12.20 -9.88
CA PHE A 243 19.40 12.78 -8.52
C PHE A 243 18.68 14.13 -8.29
N THR A 244 17.97 14.68 -9.27
CA THR A 244 17.16 15.91 -9.06
C THR A 244 15.76 15.63 -8.52
N TYR A 245 15.29 14.38 -8.63
CA TYR A 245 13.99 13.95 -8.13
C TYR A 245 14.09 12.51 -7.67
N ILE A 246 13.97 12.31 -6.35
CA ILE A 246 14.17 11.00 -5.71
C ILE A 246 12.95 10.67 -4.81
N PRO A 247 11.71 10.70 -5.34
CA PRO A 247 10.50 10.54 -4.53
C PRO A 247 10.38 9.14 -3.90
N PHE A 248 11.07 8.15 -4.49
CA PHE A 248 11.09 6.77 -4.02
C PHE A 248 12.39 6.39 -3.30
N GLY A 249 13.22 7.37 -2.94
CA GLY A 249 14.55 7.11 -2.38
C GLY A 249 15.54 6.52 -3.40
N SER A 250 16.76 6.25 -2.94
CA SER A 250 17.86 5.70 -3.76
C SER A 250 18.68 4.68 -2.96
N GLY A 251 19.46 3.87 -3.67
CA GLY A 251 20.36 2.87 -3.08
C GLY A 251 19.65 1.69 -2.41
N PRO A 252 20.22 1.10 -1.34
CA PRO A 252 19.69 -0.11 -0.69
C PRO A 252 18.31 0.07 -0.04
N ARG A 253 17.82 1.32 0.07
CA ARG A 253 16.57 1.71 0.74
C ARG A 253 15.52 2.23 -0.25
N THR A 254 15.74 2.12 -1.56
CA THR A 254 14.73 2.48 -2.57
C THR A 254 13.39 1.79 -2.27
N CYS A 255 12.28 2.50 -2.48
CA CYS A 255 10.94 2.00 -2.26
C CYS A 255 10.74 0.67 -3.02
N LEU A 256 10.28 -0.35 -2.29
CA LEU A 256 10.02 -1.68 -2.86
C LEU A 256 8.80 -1.66 -3.80
N GLY A 257 7.80 -0.83 -3.48
CA GLY A 257 6.57 -0.68 -4.24
C GLY A 257 6.59 0.46 -5.26
N ASN A 258 7.75 0.93 -5.73
CA ASN A 258 7.83 2.09 -6.64
C ASN A 258 7.05 1.89 -7.95
N ASN A 259 7.16 0.71 -8.57
CA ASN A 259 6.45 0.37 -9.81
C ASN A 259 4.96 0.24 -9.53
N MET A 260 4.59 -0.42 -8.44
CA MET A 260 3.20 -0.57 -7.99
C MET A 260 2.51 0.77 -7.75
N ALA A 261 3.19 1.71 -7.08
CA ALA A 261 2.68 3.06 -6.88
C ALA A 261 2.48 3.79 -8.22
N LYS A 262 3.47 3.77 -9.12
CA LYS A 262 3.35 4.44 -10.42
C LYS A 262 2.19 3.89 -11.27
N VAL A 263 2.07 2.56 -11.39
CA VAL A 263 1.02 1.96 -12.21
C VAL A 263 -0.37 2.21 -11.63
N THR A 264 -0.54 2.14 -10.31
CA THR A 264 -1.84 2.42 -9.69
C THR A 264 -2.23 3.88 -9.79
N MET A 265 -1.28 4.81 -9.69
CA MET A 265 -1.50 6.22 -9.98
C MET A 265 -1.99 6.43 -11.42
N LEU A 266 -1.37 5.77 -12.40
CA LEU A 266 -1.79 5.84 -13.81
C LEU A 266 -3.19 5.26 -14.02
N VAL A 267 -3.49 4.08 -13.47
CA VAL A 267 -4.85 3.49 -13.49
C VAL A 267 -5.87 4.46 -12.91
N PHE A 268 -5.54 5.09 -11.77
CA PHE A 268 -6.42 6.04 -11.12
C PHE A 268 -6.69 7.26 -12.00
N LEU A 269 -5.63 7.90 -12.49
CA LEU A 269 -5.74 9.08 -13.34
C LEU A 269 -6.47 8.77 -14.65
N HIS A 270 -6.25 7.59 -15.24
CA HIS A 270 -6.98 7.12 -16.42
C HIS A 270 -8.48 7.09 -16.17
N ARG A 271 -8.92 6.39 -15.11
CA ARG A 271 -10.36 6.24 -14.81
C ARG A 271 -11.00 7.54 -14.36
N LEU A 272 -10.29 8.35 -13.58
CA LEU A 272 -10.79 9.64 -13.13
C LEU A 272 -10.95 10.62 -14.31
N THR A 273 -9.90 10.83 -15.11
CA THR A 273 -9.94 11.80 -16.21
C THR A 273 -10.80 11.32 -17.39
N GLY A 274 -10.96 10.01 -17.59
CA GLY A 274 -11.92 9.47 -18.54
C GLY A 274 -13.38 9.70 -18.14
N GLY A 275 -13.71 9.55 -16.85
CA GLY A 275 -15.09 9.57 -16.34
C GLY A 275 -15.58 10.90 -15.76
N TYR A 276 -14.70 11.75 -15.24
CA TYR A 276 -15.05 12.97 -14.49
C TYR A 276 -14.39 14.20 -15.10
N LYS A 277 -15.03 15.38 -14.97
CA LYS A 277 -14.49 16.69 -15.41
C LYS A 277 -14.18 17.58 -14.20
#